data_AF-A0A350AHR3-F1
#
_entry.id   AF-A0A350AHR3-F1
#
_cell.length_a   1.000
_cell.length_b   1.000
_cell.length_c   1.000
_cell.angle_alpha   90.00
_cell.angle_beta   90.00
_cell.angle_gamma   90.00
#
_symmetry.space_group_name_H-M   'P 1'
#
loop_
_entity.id
_entity.type
_entity.pdbx_description
1 polymer ?
#
loop_
_entity_poly.entity_id
_entity_poly.type
_entity_poly.pdbx_seq_one_letter_code
_entity_poly.pdbx_strand_id
1 'polypeptide(L)' 'HGKTTLTAAITKYFGEFRAYDQIDGAPEEKARGITISTAHVEYETPNRHYAHVDCPGHADYVKNMIT' A
#
# COMPACT_ATOMS: atom_id res chain seq x y z
N HIS A 1 -11.45 -3.98 -4.10
CA HIS A 1 -11.04 -5.00 -3.10
C HIS A 1 -10.36 -4.44 -1.84
N GLY A 2 -9.97 -3.15 -1.78
CA GLY A 2 -9.59 -2.51 -0.50
C GLY A 2 -8.20 -2.84 0.04
N LYS A 3 -7.23 -3.16 -0.83
CA LYS A 3 -5.85 -3.52 -0.42
C LYS A 3 -5.18 -2.39 0.39
N THR A 4 -5.10 -1.20 -0.20
CA THR A 4 -4.53 0.01 0.41
C THR A 4 -5.24 0.43 1.69
N THR A 5 -6.56 0.27 1.76
CA THR A 5 -7.33 0.53 2.99
C THR A 5 -6.92 -0.40 4.12
N LEU A 6 -6.69 -1.69 3.83
CA LEU A 6 -6.20 -2.65 4.81
C LEU A 6 -4.75 -2.36 5.20
N THR A 7 -3.89 -1.97 4.25
CA THR A 7 -2.50 -1.56 4.52
C THR A 7 -2.42 -0.38 5.47
N ALA A 8 -3.25 0.66 5.27
CA ALA A 8 -3.36 1.80 6.19
C ALA A 8 -3.83 1.37 7.59
N ALA A 9 -4.74 0.40 7.68
CA ALA A 9 -5.20 -0.12 8.97
C ALA A 9 -4.09 -0.91 9.69
N ILE A 10 -3.31 -1.73 8.98
CA ILE A 10 -2.22 -2.51 9.59
C ILE A 10 -1.14 -1.58 10.14
N THR A 11 -0.70 -0.59 9.36
CA THR A 11 0.30 0.38 9.83
C THR A 11 -0.18 1.18 11.03
N LYS A 12 -1.48 1.45 11.16
CA LYS A 12 -2.06 2.11 12.33
C LYS A 12 -1.90 1.33 13.65
N TYR A 13 -1.91 0.00 13.58
CA TYR A 13 -1.90 -0.85 14.78
C TYR A 13 -0.55 -1.49 15.08
N PHE A 14 0.27 -1.75 14.05
CA PHE A 14 1.48 -2.56 14.15
C PHE A 14 2.76 -1.86 13.65
N GLY A 15 2.67 -0.62 13.18
CA GLY A 15 3.82 0.11 12.64
C GLY A 15 3.70 1.62 12.78
N GLU A 16 4.48 2.33 11.98
CA GLU A 16 4.32 3.77 11.82
C GLU A 16 3.07 4.04 10.99
N PHE A 17 2.09 4.73 11.58
CA PHE A 17 0.83 5.00 10.90
C PHE A 17 1.05 5.74 9.59
N ARG A 18 0.60 5.13 8.48
CA ARG A 18 0.50 5.80 7.18
C ARG A 18 -0.95 5.90 6.76
N ALA A 19 -1.40 7.13 6.56
CA ALA A 19 -2.74 7.38 6.09
C ALA A 19 -2.90 6.94 4.63
N TYR A 20 -4.13 6.64 4.22
CA TYR A 20 -4.44 6.13 2.88
C TYR A 20 -3.84 7.00 1.76
N ASP A 21 -3.91 8.32 1.93
CA ASP A 21 -3.40 9.35 1.01
C ASP A 21 -1.88 9.52 1.02
N GLN A 22 -1.19 8.91 1.99
CA GLN A 22 0.27 8.80 2.05
C GLN A 22 0.76 7.51 1.39
N ILE A 23 -0.08 6.46 1.35
CA ILE A 23 0.21 5.21 0.63
C ILE A 23 -0.08 5.40 -0.87
N ASP A 24 -1.25 5.94 -1.22
CA ASP A 24 -1.60 6.42 -2.58
C ASP A 24 -1.13 7.89 -2.74
N GLY A 25 0.18 8.09 -2.65
CA GLY A 25 0.78 9.42 -2.57
C GLY A 25 0.93 10.14 -3.91
N ALA A 26 0.94 9.40 -5.04
CA ALA A 26 1.26 10.01 -6.33
C ALA A 26 0.11 10.91 -6.83
N PRO A 27 0.41 12.08 -7.44
CA PRO A 27 -0.62 12.96 -7.99
C PRO A 27 -1.54 12.27 -8.99
N GLU A 28 -1.01 11.31 -9.77
CA GLU A 28 -1.77 10.52 -10.74
C GLU A 28 -2.69 9.50 -10.07
N GLU A 29 -2.28 8.91 -8.95
CA GLU A 29 -3.09 7.97 -8.15
C GLU A 29 -4.26 8.69 -7.50
N LYS A 30 -4.02 9.87 -6.91
CA LYS A 30 -5.07 10.70 -6.31
C LYS A 30 -6.09 11.19 -7.34
N ALA A 31 -5.64 11.52 -8.55
CA ALA A 31 -6.53 11.96 -9.63
C ALA A 31 -7.41 10.82 -10.17
N ARG A 32 -6.93 9.57 -10.13
CA ARG A 32 -7.63 8.41 -10.69
C ARG A 32 -8.32 7.52 -9.66
N GLY A 33 -8.04 7.69 -8.37
CA GLY A 33 -8.61 6.89 -7.28
C GLY A 33 -8.18 5.42 -7.32
N ILE A 34 -7.03 5.12 -7.92
CA ILE A 34 -6.45 3.78 -8.02
C ILE A 34 -4.96 3.83 -7.69
N THR A 35 -4.46 2.80 -7.02
CA THR A 35 -3.03 2.56 -6.79
C THR A 35 -2.36 2.20 -8.12
N ILE A 36 -1.27 2.89 -8.47
CA ILE A 36 -0.53 2.78 -9.74
C ILE A 36 0.89 2.28 -9.48
N SER A 37 1.49 2.73 -8.38
CA SER A 37 2.83 2.43 -7.91
C SER A 37 2.79 1.51 -6.70
N THR A 38 3.83 0.70 -6.57
CA THR A 38 3.95 -0.25 -5.46
C THR A 38 4.40 0.49 -4.20
N ALA A 39 3.62 0.44 -3.13
CA ALA A 39 3.98 1.07 -1.86
C ALA A 39 4.64 0.05 -0.93
N HIS A 40 5.79 0.42 -0.36
CA HIS A 40 6.45 -0.36 0.69
C HIS A 40 6.15 0.21 2.07
N VAL A 41 5.61 -0.64 2.94
CA VAL A 41 5.35 -0.34 4.34
C VAL A 41 5.96 -1.43 5.21
N GLU A 42 6.50 -1.03 6.36
CA GLU A 42 7.07 -1.95 7.34
C GLU A 42 6.22 -1.92 8.60
N TYR A 43 6.04 -3.08 9.21
CA TYR A 43 5.38 -3.22 10.50
C TYR A 43 5.90 -4.44 11.24
N GLU A 44 5.77 -4.41 12.56
CA GLU A 44 6.27 -5.46 13.44
C GLU A 44 5.16 -6.08 14.26
N THR A 45 5.34 -7.37 14.53
CA THR A 45 4.59 -8.10 15.54
C THR A 45 5.57 -8.69 16.53
N PRO A 46 5.12 -9.15 17.72
CA PRO A 46 6.04 -9.72 18.71
C PRO A 46 6.91 -10.87 18.21
N ASN A 47 6.49 -11.55 17.13
CA ASN A 47 7.17 -12.74 16.62
C ASN A 47 7.95 -12.49 15.32
N ARG A 48 7.67 -11.42 14.57
CA ARG A 48 8.19 -11.20 13.20
C ARG A 48 8.17 -9.72 12.80
N HIS A 49 9.18 -9.32 12.02
CA HIS A 49 9.19 -8.09 11.21
C HIS A 49 8.66 -8.39 9.81
N TYR A 50 7.81 -7.51 9.27
CA TYR A 50 7.20 -7.64 7.96
C TYR A 50 7.54 -6.44 7.08
N ALA A 51 8.11 -6.74 5.90
CA ALA A 51 8.09 -5.83 4.76
C ALA A 51 6.86 -6.14 3.92
N HIS A 52 5.91 -5.20 3.85
CA HIS A 52 4.65 -5.36 3.14
C HIS A 52 4.64 -4.49 1.88
N VAL A 53 4.29 -5.14 0.77
CA VAL A 53 4.26 -4.56 -0.58
C VAL A 53 2.80 -4.43 -1.00
N ASP A 54 2.27 -3.20 -1.09
CA ASP A 54 0.93 -2.92 -1.58
C ASP A 54 0.98 -2.68 -3.10
N CYS A 55 0.35 -3.58 -3.86
CA CYS A 55 0.44 -3.61 -5.32
C CYS A 55 -0.82 -3.04 -6.00
N PRO A 56 -0.70 -2.46 -7.21
CA PRO A 56 -1.83 -1.95 -7.98
C PRO A 56 -2.84 -3.07 -8.32
N GLY A 57 -4.14 -2.74 -8.24
CA GLY A 57 -5.22 -3.69 -8.52
C GLY A 57 -5.82 -3.63 -9.92
N HIS A 58 -5.53 -2.56 -10.68
CA HIS A 58 -6.14 -2.33 -11.98
C HIS A 58 -5.40 -3.13 -13.06
N ALA A 59 -6.16 -3.76 -13.97
CA ALA A 59 -5.63 -4.70 -14.97
C ALA A 59 -4.51 -4.11 -15.82
N ASP A 60 -4.61 -2.82 -16.15
CA ASP A 60 -3.62 -2.08 -16.95
C ASP A 60 -2.27 -1.90 -16.24
N TYR A 61 -2.22 -2.06 -14.92
CA TYR A 61 -1.02 -1.85 -14.09
C TYR A 61 -0.49 -3.15 -13.48
N VAL A 62 -0.97 -4.32 -13.94
CA VAL A 62 -0.46 -5.65 -13.54
C VAL A 62 1.03 -5.81 -13.88
N LYS A 63 1.54 -5.10 -14.89
CA LYS A 63 2.98 -5.10 -15.21
C LYS A 63 3.85 -4.52 -14.07
N ASN A 64 3.33 -3.59 -13.26
CA ASN A 64 4.05 -3.04 -12.10
C ASN A 64 4.01 -4.00 -10.88
N MET A 65 3.22 -5.07 -10.95
CA MET A 65 3.14 -6.13 -9.93
C MET A 65 4.22 -7.20 -10.13
N ILE A 66 4.84 -7.29 -11.30
CA ILE A 66 5.88 -8.27 -11.64
C ILE A 66 7.19 -7.50 -11.81
N THR A 67 7.95 -7.34 -10.72
CA THR A 67 9.34 -6.86 -10.75
C THR A 67 10.15 -7.68 -9.77
#